data_AF-A0A2J0MRZ4-F1
#
_entry.id   AF-A0A2J0MRZ4-F1
#
_cell.length_a   1.000
_cell.length_b   1.000
_cell.length_c   1.000
_cell.angle_alpha   90.00
_cell.angle_beta   90.00
_cell.angle_gamma   90.00
#
_symmetry.space_group_name_H-M   'P 1'
#
loop_
_entity.id
_entity.type
_entity.pdbx_description
1 polymer ?
#
loop_
_entity_poly.entity_id
_entity_poly.type
_entity_poly.pdbx_seq_one_letter_code
_entity_poly.pdbx_strand_id
1 'polypeptide(L)'
;MKRVLILFGKCNWTKSRPFDNPDYMYSYEYFYDLCRKNGVQMYRASYQWYDYKKHIFKYAWIFQSKGANWKRVYNIKPDLIYDKTKAGL
;
A
#
# COMPACT_ATOMS: atom_id res chain seq x y z
N MET A 1 -4.44 -14.69 -6.62
CA MET A 1 -4.03 -13.95 -5.41
C MET A 1 -4.91 -12.73 -5.30
N LYS A 2 -5.63 -12.53 -4.18
CA LYS A 2 -6.51 -11.34 -4.01
C LYS A 2 -5.64 -10.11 -3.77
N ARG A 3 -6.04 -8.95 -4.31
CA ARG A 3 -5.30 -7.69 -4.21
C ARG A 3 -6.01 -6.76 -3.25
N VAL A 4 -5.40 -6.47 -2.11
CA VAL A 4 -5.94 -5.57 -1.09
C VAL A 4 -5.10 -4.31 -1.01
N LEU A 5 -5.74 -3.15 -1.02
CA LEU A 5 -5.06 -1.86 -0.94
C LEU A 5 -5.40 -1.16 0.37
N ILE A 6 -4.36 -0.83 1.14
CA ILE A 6 -4.46 0.06 2.29
C ILE A 6 -4.47 1.49 1.77
N LEU A 7 -5.61 2.16 1.91
CA LEU A 7 -5.79 3.56 1.54
C LEU A 7 -5.34 4.45 2.69
N PHE A 8 -4.53 5.46 2.38
CA PHE A 8 -4.09 6.42 3.38
C PHE A 8 -4.07 7.85 2.84
N GLY A 9 -3.73 8.79 3.72
CA GLY A 9 -3.76 10.23 3.45
C GLY A 9 -2.73 10.73 2.43
N LYS A 10 -2.50 12.05 2.43
CA LYS A 10 -1.55 12.72 1.53
C LYS A 10 -0.13 12.19 1.72
N CYS A 11 0.60 12.04 0.62
CA CYS A 11 1.95 11.49 0.65
C CYS A 11 2.82 11.94 -0.51
N ASN A 12 4.13 12.03 -0.27
CA ASN A 12 5.10 12.24 -1.33
C ASN A 12 5.57 10.91 -1.94
N TRP A 13 5.28 10.72 -3.22
CA TRP A 13 5.65 9.53 -3.98
C TRP A 13 7.16 9.39 -4.25
N THR A 14 7.94 10.47 -4.14
CA THR A 14 9.39 10.41 -4.41
C THR A 14 10.17 9.63 -3.35
N LYS A 15 9.57 9.35 -2.19
CA LYS A 15 10.18 8.51 -1.15
C LYS A 15 10.30 7.06 -1.62
N SER A 16 11.43 6.43 -1.31
CA SER A 16 11.66 5.01 -1.60
C SER A 16 10.76 4.08 -0.76
N ARG A 17 10.37 4.51 0.44
CA ARG A 17 9.51 3.78 1.36
C ARG A 17 8.31 4.61 1.88
N PRO A 18 7.20 3.96 2.28
CA PRO A 18 5.99 4.64 2.75
C PRO A 18 6.01 5.16 4.19
N PHE A 19 7.06 4.87 4.97
CA PHE A 19 7.09 5.11 6.41
C PHE A 19 8.32 5.89 6.84
N ASP A 20 8.11 6.85 7.74
CA ASP A 20 9.18 7.58 8.42
C ASP A 20 9.53 6.93 9.77
N ASN A 21 8.54 6.37 10.48
CA ASN A 21 8.73 5.66 11.75
C ASN A 21 8.98 4.15 11.50
N PRO A 22 10.10 3.59 12.01
CA PRO A 22 10.49 2.19 11.77
C PRO A 22 9.60 1.15 12.49
N ASP A 23 9.11 1.44 13.70
CA ASP A 23 8.29 0.49 14.47
C ASP A 23 6.92 0.28 13.80
N TYR A 24 6.34 1.36 13.29
CA TYR A 24 5.14 1.26 12.47
C TYR A 24 5.42 0.50 11.18
N MET A 25 6.54 0.78 10.51
CA MET A 25 6.92 0.07 9.28
C MET A 25 6.99 -1.44 9.51
N TYR A 26 7.67 -1.90 10.57
CA TYR A 26 7.80 -3.31 10.92
C TYR A 26 6.45 -4.01 11.09
N SER A 27 5.49 -3.35 11.75
CA SER A 27 4.13 -3.87 11.93
C SER A 27 3.42 -4.13 10.59
N TYR A 28 3.59 -3.24 9.61
CA TYR A 28 3.06 -3.44 8.26
C TYR A 28 3.80 -4.52 7.49
N GLU A 29 5.12 -4.59 7.60
CA GLU A 29 5.93 -5.61 6.93
C GLU A 29 5.53 -7.03 7.38
N TYR A 30 5.41 -7.24 8.69
CA TYR A 30 4.91 -8.49 9.26
C TYR A 30 3.50 -8.83 8.74
N PHE A 31 2.59 -7.85 8.73
CA PHE A 31 1.23 -8.05 8.23
C PHE A 31 1.22 -8.42 6.74
N TYR A 32 2.07 -7.79 5.92
CA TYR A 32 2.17 -8.06 4.48
C TYR A 32 2.69 -9.47 4.22
N ASP A 33 3.62 -9.95 5.05
CA ASP A 33 4.13 -11.31 4.99
C ASP A 33 3.08 -12.35 5.36
N LEU A 34 2.29 -12.09 6.41
CA LEU A 34 1.17 -12.93 6.80
C LEU A 34 0.12 -13.02 5.68
N CYS A 35 -0.28 -11.89 5.12
CA CYS A 35 -1.22 -11.83 3.99
C CYS A 35 -0.69 -12.61 2.77
N ARG A 36 0.59 -12.46 2.44
CA ARG A 36 1.19 -13.16 1.30
C ARG A 36 1.16 -14.68 1.47
N LYS A 37 1.50 -15.18 2.67
CA LYS A 37 1.40 -16.62 3.01
C LYS A 37 -0.03 -17.16 2.84
N ASN A 38 -1.03 -16.30 2.94
CA ASN A 38 -2.45 -16.62 2.77
C ASN A 38 -3.02 -16.22 1.38
N GLY A 39 -2.17 -16.00 0.38
CA GLY A 39 -2.63 -15.73 -0.99
C GLY A 39 -3.25 -14.34 -1.19
N VAL A 40 -2.88 -13.37 -0.36
CA VAL A 40 -3.27 -11.96 -0.46
C VAL A 40 -2.06 -11.07 -0.76
N GLN A 41 -2.12 -10.31 -1.85
CA GLN A 41 -1.15 -9.28 -2.19
C GLN A 41 -1.61 -7.95 -1.62
N MET A 42 -0.81 -7.41 -0.70
CA MET A 42 -1.05 -6.11 -0.09
C MET A 42 -0.39 -4.99 -0.90
N TYR A 43 -1.09 -3.87 -0.99
CA TYR A 43 -0.63 -2.61 -1.56
C TYR A 43 -0.89 -1.48 -0.57
N ARG A 44 -0.11 -0.40 -0.68
CA ARG A 44 -0.35 0.85 0.04
C ARG A 44 -0.36 2.01 -0.95
N ALA A 45 -1.44 2.80 -0.96
CA ALA A 45 -1.55 3.96 -1.85
C ALA A 45 -2.26 5.13 -1.18
N SER A 46 -1.83 6.34 -1.53
CA SER A 46 -2.53 7.57 -1.13
C SER A 46 -3.80 7.72 -1.94
N TYR A 47 -4.87 8.27 -1.34
CA TYR A 47 -6.08 8.62 -2.07
C TYR A 47 -5.83 9.60 -3.23
N GLN A 48 -4.78 10.42 -3.14
CA GLN A 48 -4.43 11.39 -4.18
C GLN A 48 -3.98 10.73 -5.50
N TRP A 49 -3.67 9.43 -5.46
CA TRP A 49 -3.16 8.70 -6.62
C TRP A 49 -4.24 7.92 -7.36
N TYR A 50 -5.49 8.01 -6.92
CA TYR A 50 -6.60 7.39 -7.64
C TYR A 50 -6.89 8.15 -8.93
N ASP A 51 -6.90 7.42 -10.05
CA ASP A 51 -7.36 7.88 -11.35
C ASP A 51 -8.83 7.50 -11.52
N TYR A 52 -9.72 8.48 -11.36
CA TYR A 52 -11.16 8.27 -11.44
C TYR A 52 -11.59 7.75 -12.82
N LYS A 53 -10.98 8.21 -13.91
CA LYS A 53 -11.38 7.82 -15.27
C LYS A 53 -10.97 6.38 -15.58
N LYS A 54 -9.81 5.94 -15.07
CA LYS A 54 -9.26 4.60 -15.32
C LYS A 54 -9.62 3.58 -14.24
N HIS A 55 -10.20 4.02 -13.13
CA HIS A 55 -10.49 3.21 -11.95
C HIS A 55 -9.27 2.42 -11.43
N ILE A 56 -8.12 3.10 -11.35
CA ILE A 56 -6.84 2.54 -10.85
C ILE A 56 -6.15 3.52 -9.91
N PHE A 57 -5.28 3.02 -9.05
CA PHE A 57 -4.27 3.81 -8.38
C PHE A 57 -3.02 3.89 -9.27
N LYS A 58 -2.61 5.11 -9.64
CA LYS A 58 -1.43 5.35 -10.49
C LYS A 58 -0.15 4.82 -9.86
N TYR A 59 -0.04 4.97 -8.53
CA TYR A 59 1.12 4.61 -7.73
C TYR A 59 0.68 3.79 -6.51
N ALA A 60 1.51 2.84 -6.12
CA ALA A 60 1.41 2.18 -4.83
C ALA A 60 2.78 1.63 -4.40
N TRP A 61 2.91 1.35 -3.11
CA TRP A 61 4.01 0.54 -2.60
C TRP A 61 3.54 -0.89 -2.31
N ILE A 62 4.47 -1.83 -2.51
CA ILE A 62 4.39 -3.20 -1.98
C ILE A 62 5.61 -3.46 -1.12
N PHE A 63 5.47 -4.39 -0.18
CA PHE A 63 6.59 -4.97 0.53
C PHE A 63 6.94 -6.33 -0.07
N GLN A 64 8.23 -6.58 -0.28
CA GLN A 64 8.76 -7.89 -0.68
C GLN A 64 9.64 -8.42 0.46
N SER A 65 9.23 -9.53 1.08
CA SER A 65 9.92 -10.12 2.25
C SER A 65 11.37 -10.47 1.96
N LYS A 66 11.69 -10.79 0.71
CA LYS A 66 13.07 -11.07 0.28
C LYS A 66 13.88 -9.77 0.31
N GLY A 67 14.75 -9.66 1.31
CA GLY A 67 15.62 -8.50 1.50
C GLY A 67 14.95 -7.28 2.15
N ALA A 68 13.76 -7.43 2.75
CA ALA A 68 13.04 -6.37 3.46
C ALA A 68 12.83 -5.10 2.62
N ASN A 69 12.42 -5.25 1.35
CA ASN A 69 12.42 -4.16 0.39
C ASN A 69 11.01 -3.64 0.09
N TRP A 70 10.81 -2.35 0.34
CA TRP A 70 9.69 -1.59 -0.21
C TRP A 70 9.93 -1.32 -1.68
N LYS A 71 8.94 -1.66 -2.51
CA LYS A 71 9.00 -1.47 -3.97
C LYS A 71 7.84 -0.61 -4.44
N ARG A 72 8.15 0.31 -5.34
CA ARG A 72 7.17 1.12 -6.08
C ARG A 72 6.57 0.30 -7.22
N VAL A 73 5.25 0.36 -7.34
CA VAL A 73 4.48 -0.27 -8.42
C VAL A 73 3.45 0.71 -8.98
N TYR A 74 2.92 0.40 -10.16
CA TYR A 74 2.12 1.32 -10.96
C TYR A 74 0.83 0.66 -11.44
N ASN A 75 -0.18 1.48 -11.74
CA ASN A 75 -1.45 1.06 -12.38
C ASN A 75 -2.17 -0.07 -11.63
N ILE A 76 -2.40 0.13 -10.33
CA ILE A 76 -2.97 -0.87 -9.44
C ILE A 76 -4.50 -0.79 -9.43
N LYS A 77 -5.15 -1.92 -9.71
CA LYS A 77 -6.59 -2.11 -9.52
C LYS A 77 -6.80 -3.08 -8.35
N PRO A 78 -7.15 -2.62 -7.14
CA PRO A 78 -7.41 -3.52 -6.02
C PRO A 78 -8.76 -4.21 -6.16
N ASP A 79 -8.89 -5.37 -5.52
CA ASP A 79 -10.15 -6.09 -5.37
C ASP A 79 -10.90 -5.67 -4.08
N LEU A 80 -10.16 -5.16 -3.08
CA LEU A 80 -10.69 -4.63 -1.83
C LEU A 80 -9.84 -3.45 -1.34
N ILE A 81 -10.50 -2.44 -0.77
CA ILE A 81 -9.87 -1.27 -0.14
C ILE A 81 -10.05 -1.38 1.38
N TYR A 82 -8.94 -1.32 2.11
CA TYR A 82 -8.93 -1.14 3.56
C TYR A 82 -8.61 0.33 3.87
N ASP A 83 -9.63 1.09 4.26
CA ASP A 83 -9.49 2.52 4.51
C ASP A 83 -8.87 2.81 5.88
N LYS A 84 -7.71 3.49 5.88
CA LYS A 84 -7.01 3.98 7.06
C LYS A 84 -6.88 5.50 7.05
N THR A 85 -7.64 6.20 6.20
CA THR A 85 -7.73 7.65 6.27
C THR A 85 -8.36 8.05 7.60
N LYS A 86 -7.90 9.17 8.17
CA LYS A 86 -8.57 9.73 9.35
C LYS A 86 -9.95 10.22 8.88
N ALA A 87 -11.01 9.85 9.57
CA ALA A 87 -12.28 10.56 9.45
C ALA A 87 -12.01 12.01 9.91
N GLY A 88 -12.01 12.95 8.98
CA GLY A 88 -11.97 14.36 9.32
C GLY A 88 -13.32 14.74 9.89
N LEU A 89 -13.36 15.08 11.18
CA LEU A 89 -14.29 16.08 11.71
C LEU A 89 -13.57 17.43 11.68
#